data_AF-A0A6J7GAL8-F1
#
_entry.id   AF-A0A6J7GAL8-F1
#
_cell.length_a   1.000
_cell.length_b   1.000
_cell.length_c   1.000
_cell.angle_alpha   90.00
_cell.angle_beta   90.00
_cell.angle_gamma   90.00
#
_symmetry.space_group_name_H-M   'P 1'
#
loop_
_entity.id
_entity.type
_entity.pdbx_description
1 polymer ?
#
loop_
_entity_poly.entity_id
_entity_poly.type
_entity_poly.pdbx_seq_one_letter_code
_entity_poly.pdbx_strand_id
1 'polypeptide(L)' 'MNNEYLYSVTTTNDSEAKPTWIGRYSDALSAVEVYQRFTDHGFANEYRTVNLSEPSGKMHTKILYRNGNVGGK' A
#
# COMPACT_ATOMS: atom_id res chain seq x y z
N MET A 1 10.59 23.03 2.75
CA MET A 1 9.49 22.47 1.94
C MET A 1 8.50 21.86 2.91
N ASN A 2 7.31 22.44 3.03
CA ASN A 2 6.24 21.82 3.81
C ASN A 2 5.79 20.59 3.01
N ASN A 3 5.94 19.38 3.56
CA ASN A 3 5.40 18.19 2.92
C ASN A 3 3.87 18.30 2.94
N GLU A 4 3.29 18.65 1.79
CA GLU A 4 1.84 18.72 1.57
C GLU A 4 1.16 17.35 1.75
N TYR A 5 1.95 16.28 1.62
CA TYR A 5 1.50 14.90 1.79
C TYR A 5 2.31 14.22 2.89
N LEU A 6 1.60 13.87 3.96
CA LEU A 6 2.13 13.24 5.16
C LEU A 6 2.12 11.71 5.02
N TYR A 7 1.14 11.17 4.30
CA TYR A 7 0.93 9.74 4.15
C TYR A 7 1.06 9.32 2.69
N SER A 8 1.45 8.06 2.47
CA SER A 8 1.42 7.47 1.13
C SER A 8 0.98 6.02 1.18
N VAL A 9 0.23 5.61 0.16
CA VAL A 9 -0.10 4.21 -0.11
C VAL A 9 0.56 3.82 -1.41
N THR A 10 1.35 2.75 -1.40
CA THR A 10 1.98 2.23 -2.62
C THR A 10 1.58 0.79 -2.84
N THR A 11 1.51 0.38 -4.11
CA THR A 11 1.37 -1.03 -4.48
C THR A 11 2.52 -1.47 -5.36
N THR A 12 3.00 -2.69 -5.18
CA THR A 12 3.92 -3.37 -6.10
C THR A 12 3.35 -4.75 -6.42
N ASN A 13 3.50 -5.19 -7.67
CA ASN A 13 3.15 -6.55 -8.08
C ASN A 13 4.43 -7.40 -8.06
N ASP A 14 4.36 -8.66 -7.61
CA ASP A 14 5.37 -9.70 -7.86
C ASP A 14 6.84 -9.29 -7.60
N SER A 15 7.10 -8.47 -6.58
CA SER A 15 8.43 -7.90 -6.27
C SER A 15 9.01 -6.91 -7.30
N GLU A 16 8.17 -6.26 -8.09
CA GLU A 16 8.61 -5.15 -8.95
C GLU A 16 9.35 -4.07 -8.13
N ALA A 17 10.47 -3.60 -8.67
CA ALA A 17 11.35 -2.63 -8.01
C ALA A 17 10.73 -1.22 -7.88
N LYS A 18 9.64 -0.95 -8.60
CA LYS A 18 8.93 0.33 -8.57
C LYS A 18 7.46 0.11 -8.25
N PRO A 19 6.82 1.02 -7.51
CA PRO A 19 5.39 0.97 -7.30
C PRO A 19 4.62 1.00 -8.62
N THR A 20 3.68 0.08 -8.79
CA THR A 20 2.71 0.07 -9.89
C THR A 20 1.67 1.17 -9.73
N TRP A 21 1.42 1.60 -8.50
CA TRP A 21 0.55 2.73 -8.18
C TRP A 21 1.00 3.42 -6.89
N ILE A 22 0.78 4.74 -6.81
CA ILE A 22 1.11 5.59 -5.66
C ILE A 22 -0.05 6.55 -5.39
N GLY A 23 -0.60 6.50 -4.18
CA GLY A 23 -1.51 7.51 -3.63
C GLY A 23 -0.80 8.32 -2.55
N ARG A 24 -1.02 9.63 -2.52
CA ARG A 24 -0.47 10.54 -1.51
C ARG A 24 -1.60 11.31 -0.84
N TYR A 25 -1.52 11.45 0.49
CA TYR A 25 -2.60 11.99 1.30
C TYR A 25 -2.07 12.93 2.38
N SER A 26 -2.82 13.99 2.66
CA SER A 26 -2.51 14.95 3.72
C SER A 26 -2.89 14.44 5.11
N ASP A 27 -3.86 13.52 5.20
CA ASP A 27 -4.41 13.02 6.45
C ASP A 27 -4.44 11.49 6.53
N ALA A 28 -4.47 10.99 7.76
CA ALA A 28 -4.44 9.56 8.05
C ALA A 28 -5.73 8.84 7.61
N LEU A 29 -6.89 9.47 7.76
CA LEU A 29 -8.18 8.83 7.50
C LEU A 29 -8.30 8.46 6.02
N SER A 30 -8.04 9.42 5.13
CA SER A 30 -8.05 9.22 3.68
C SER A 30 -7.06 8.13 3.26
N ALA A 31 -5.85 8.13 3.82
CA ALA A 31 -4.83 7.13 3.51
C ALA A 31 -5.24 5.72 3.96
N VAL A 32 -5.77 5.60 5.19
CA VAL A 32 -6.27 4.33 5.75
C VAL A 32 -7.46 3.82 4.95
N GLU A 33 -8.42 4.67 4.59
CA GLU A 33 -9.56 4.26 3.76
C GLU A 33 -9.11 3.64 2.44
N VAL A 34 -8.15 4.26 1.76
CA VAL A 34 -7.61 3.71 0.51
C VAL A 34 -6.82 2.43 0.74
N TYR A 35 -5.98 2.39 1.78
CA TYR A 35 -5.26 1.17 2.16
C TYR A 35 -6.18 -0.02 2.48
N GLN A 36 -7.36 0.24 3.07
CA GLN A 36 -8.36 -0.77 3.38
C GLN A 36 -9.13 -1.27 2.15
N ARG A 37 -9.22 -0.47 1.08
CA ARG A 37 -9.88 -0.86 -0.18
C ARG A 37 -9.09 -1.91 -0.97
N PHE A 38 -7.81 -2.09 -0.71
CA PHE A 38 -7.04 -3.18 -1.30
C PHE A 38 -7.33 -4.50 -0.58
N THR A 39 -8.15 -5.35 -1.20
CA THR A 39 -8.63 -6.62 -0.65
C THR A 39 -8.17 -7.86 -1.43
N ASP A 40 -7.60 -7.67 -2.63
CA ASP A 40 -7.12 -8.76 -3.48
C ASP A 40 -5.80 -8.43 -4.19
N HIS A 41 -5.22 -9.46 -4.83
CA HIS A 41 -3.95 -9.37 -5.57
C HIS A 41 -4.05 -8.58 -6.89
N GLY A 42 -5.26 -8.22 -7.33
CA GLY A 42 -5.54 -7.51 -8.57
C GLY A 42 -4.96 -8.24 -9.78
N PHE A 43 -4.10 -7.55 -10.52
CA PHE A 43 -3.45 -8.05 -11.74
C PHE A 43 -2.06 -8.67 -11.49
N ALA A 44 -1.66 -8.85 -10.23
CA ALA A 44 -0.39 -9.53 -9.94
C ALA A 44 -0.47 -11.03 -10.29
N ASN A 45 0.65 -11.62 -10.72
CA ASN A 45 0.71 -13.03 -11.07
C ASN A 45 0.70 -13.95 -9.84
N GLU A 46 1.37 -13.54 -8.76
CA GLU A 46 1.53 -14.29 -7.52
C GLU A 46 0.99 -13.52 -6.31
N TYR A 47 1.38 -12.25 -6.16
CA TYR A 47 0.93 -11.42 -5.04
C TYR A 47 1.10 -9.93 -5.30
N ARG A 48 0.30 -9.15 -4.59
CA ARG A 48 0.43 -7.70 -4.48
C ARG A 48 0.87 -7.32 -3.08
N THR A 49 1.89 -6.49 -2.99
CA THR A 49 2.28 -5.84 -1.74
C THR A 49 1.66 -4.45 -1.70
N VAL A 50 0.99 -4.12 -0.60
CA VAL A 50 0.41 -2.79 -0.36
C VAL A 50 1.05 -2.23 0.90
N ASN A 51 1.66 -1.05 0.81
CA ASN A 51 2.28 -0.38 1.94
C ASN A 51 1.56 0.93 2.23
N LEU A 52 1.20 1.16 3.50
CA LEU A 52 0.83 2.48 4.03
C LEU A 52 2.00 3.02 4.84
N SER A 53 2.60 4.12 4.39
CA SER A 53 3.67 4.82 5.08
C SER A 53 3.13 6.06 5.79
N GLU A 54 3.45 6.19 7.08
CA GLU A 54 3.08 7.32 7.93
C GLU A 54 4.25 8.31 8.14
N PRO A 55 3.99 9.58 8.48
CA PRO A 55 5.03 10.57 8.80
C PRO A 55 5.95 10.16 9.95
N SER A 56 5.45 9.33 10.85
CA SER A 56 6.20 8.79 11.99
C SER A 56 7.31 7.83 11.56
N GLY A 57 7.36 7.44 10.28
CA GLY A 57 8.21 6.39 9.76
C GLY A 57 7.63 4.99 9.94
N LYS A 58 6.47 4.85 10.59
CA LYS A 58 5.76 3.57 10.68
C LYS A 58 5.23 3.18 9.30
N MET A 59 5.35 1.90 8.99
CA MET A 59 4.84 1.29 7.77
C MET A 59 3.93 0.13 8.14
N HIS A 60 2.78 0.05 7.46
CA HIS A 60 1.85 -1.09 7.55
C HIS A 60 1.84 -1.78 6.21
N THR A 61 2.00 -3.10 6.21
CA THR A 61 2.14 -3.89 4.99
C THR A 61 1.04 -4.94 4.91
N LYS A 62 0.41 -5.05 3.74
CA LYS A 62 -0.40 -6.20 3.33
C LYS A 62 0.28 -6.90 2.18
N ILE A 63 0.29 -8.23 2.23
CA ILE A 63 0.62 -9.07 1.07
C ILE A 63 -0.65 -9.82 0.71
N LEU A 64 -1.20 -9.53 -0.47
CA LEU A 64 -2.43 -10.10 -0.99
C LEU A 64 -2.04 -11.17 -2.01
N TYR A 65 -2.16 -12.44 -1.64
CA TYR A 65 -1.74 -13.57 -2.47
C TYR A 65 -2.84 -14.00 -3.44
N ARG A 66 -2.44 -14.54 -4.60
CA ARG A 66 -3.36 -15.05 -5.62
C ARG A 66 -4.28 -16.16 -5.12
N ASN A 67 -3.82 -16.95 -4.16
CA ASN A 67 -4.61 -18.01 -3.54
C ASN A 67 -5.64 -17.50 -2.51
N GLY A 68 -5.77 -16.18 -2.32
CA GLY A 68 -6.72 -15.57 -1.38
C GLY A 68 -6.20 -15.38 0.04
N ASN A 69 -4.98 -15.84 0.34
CA ASN A 69 -4.36 -15.59 1.64
C ASN A 69 -3.93 -14.13 1.76
N VAL A 70 -3.95 -13.62 3.00
CA VAL A 70 -3.46 -12.29 3.34
C VAL A 70 -2.33 -12.43 4.37
N GLY A 71 -1.17 -11.86 4.06
CA GLY A 71 -0.04 -11.75 4.98
C GLY A 71 0.35 -10.29 5.23
N GLY A 72 1.47 -10.08 5.93
CA GLY A 72 2.01 -8.75 6.24
C GLY A 72 2.00 -8.44 7.74
N LYS A 73 2.48 -7.25 8.10
CA LYS A 73 2.65 -6.78 9.48
C LYS A 73 2.32 -5.29 9.58
#